data_AF-A0A3D2ULX8-F1
#
_entry.id   AF-A0A3D2ULX8-F1
#
_cell.length_a   1.000
_cell.length_b   1.000
_cell.length_c   1.000
_cell.angle_alpha   90.00
_cell.angle_beta   90.00
_cell.angle_gamma   90.00
#
_symmetry.space_group_name_H-M   'P 1'
#
loop_
_entity.id
_entity.type
_entity.pdbx_description
1 polymer ?
#
loop_
_entity_poly.entity_id
_entity_poly.type
_entity_poly.pdbx_seq_one_letter_code
_entity_poly.pdbx_strand_id
1 'polypeptide(L)'
;MPYMSNIRSALSKIWTRDSSILLGGFFVTIFLIVYIWWPLAEEVLSYIDWNGPWWLYMDWLLLGIFLFMSITIVARANLKTDVLIVFVGICGGLAIESWGTQTNLWHYYTAERPPLWIIPAWPIASLSIDRITRFFKWILDKNPIHDSIFTYLYWIVFASFLTLMLVFVSPTFDKSYTWLATILCILLILTPTDYRFALLTFIAGSGLGYYLELWGTTRQCWIYYTNETPPLFAVLAHGMAAVAFWRAGLLTKMIGEKAFRRREQRIESSDS
;
A
#
# COMPACT_ATOMS: atom_id res chain seq x y z
N MET A 1 16.26 18.52 34.56
CA MET A 1 15.48 17.53 33.77
C MET A 1 15.61 17.78 32.25
N PRO A 2 16.76 17.51 31.62
CA PRO A 2 16.97 17.75 30.18
C PRO A 2 16.40 16.64 29.27
N TYR A 3 16.15 15.45 29.83
CA TYR A 3 15.70 14.28 29.06
C TYR A 3 14.22 14.37 28.63
N MET A 4 13.36 14.96 29.47
CA MET A 4 11.92 15.10 29.17
C MET A 4 11.61 16.18 28.13
N SER A 5 12.45 17.22 28.00
CA SER A 5 12.26 18.27 26.98
C SER A 5 12.58 17.75 25.57
N ASN A 6 13.60 16.90 25.45
CA ASN A 6 13.98 16.27 24.17
C ASN A 6 12.93 15.27 23.68
N ILE A 7 12.31 14.50 24.60
CA ILE A 7 11.22 13.57 24.26
C ILE A 7 9.98 14.33 23.79
N ARG A 8 9.56 15.40 24.50
CA ARG A 8 8.42 16.23 24.08
C ARG A 8 8.65 16.89 22.72
N SER A 9 9.87 17.39 22.46
CA SER A 9 10.24 17.96 21.17
C SER A 9 10.19 16.92 20.04
N ALA A 10 10.71 15.71 20.27
CA ALA A 10 10.64 14.62 19.30
C ALA A 10 9.20 14.16 19.03
N LEU A 11 8.37 14.02 20.07
CA LEU A 11 6.95 13.67 19.94
C LEU A 11 6.15 14.73 19.18
N SER A 12 6.43 16.02 19.41
CA SER A 12 5.80 17.11 18.65
C SER A 12 6.14 17.12 17.16
N LYS A 13 7.28 16.51 16.76
CA LYS A 13 7.67 16.32 15.36
C LYS A 13 7.07 15.06 14.74
N ILE A 14 6.50 14.16 15.53
CA ILE A 14 5.80 12.95 15.06
C ILE A 14 4.30 13.22 14.96
N TRP A 15 3.76 14.02 15.89
CA TRP A 15 2.35 14.34 15.96
C TRP A 15 2.02 15.69 15.32
N THR A 16 1.26 15.68 14.23
CA THR A 16 0.81 16.90 13.54
C THR A 16 -0.65 17.20 13.84
N ARG A 17 -1.13 18.40 13.49
CA ARG A 17 -2.57 18.71 13.51
C ARG A 17 -3.35 17.73 12.63
N ASP A 18 -2.79 17.39 11.49
CA ASP A 18 -3.36 16.42 10.54
C ASP A 18 -3.41 15.01 11.15
N SER A 19 -2.44 14.62 11.99
CA SER A 19 -2.48 13.37 12.76
C SER A 19 -3.70 13.31 13.68
N SER A 20 -3.99 14.41 14.40
CA SER A 20 -5.19 14.49 15.24
C SER A 20 -6.49 14.40 14.44
N ILE A 21 -6.56 15.01 13.26
CA ILE A 21 -7.73 14.95 12.37
C ILE A 21 -7.93 13.52 11.86
N LEU A 22 -6.87 12.89 11.34
CA LEU A 22 -6.95 11.50 10.86
C LEU A 22 -7.31 10.53 11.98
N LEU A 23 -6.73 10.70 13.18
CA LEU A 23 -7.06 9.83 14.32
C LEU A 23 -8.51 10.03 14.79
N GLY A 24 -8.99 11.28 14.82
CA GLY A 24 -10.39 11.57 15.13
C GLY A 24 -11.33 10.91 14.13
N GLY A 25 -11.05 11.08 12.82
CA GLY A 25 -11.81 10.41 11.76
C GLY A 25 -11.75 8.89 11.85
N PHE A 26 -10.59 8.32 12.19
CA PHE A 26 -10.42 6.89 12.39
C PHE A 26 -11.27 6.36 13.55
N PHE A 27 -11.28 7.04 14.70
CA PHE A 27 -12.13 6.64 15.83
C PHE A 27 -13.62 6.77 15.51
N VAL A 28 -14.03 7.82 14.80
CA VAL A 28 -15.42 7.96 14.33
C VAL A 28 -15.79 6.80 13.41
N THR A 29 -14.91 6.43 12.47
CA THR A 29 -15.14 5.29 11.57
C THR A 29 -15.24 3.97 12.33
N ILE A 30 -14.33 3.69 13.27
CA ILE A 30 -14.41 2.50 14.14
C ILE A 30 -15.72 2.49 14.90
N PHE A 31 -16.09 3.62 15.52
CA PHE A 31 -17.33 3.74 16.27
C PHE A 31 -18.55 3.43 15.40
N LEU A 32 -18.59 3.98 14.18
CA LEU A 32 -19.67 3.71 13.22
C LEU A 32 -19.70 2.24 12.79
N ILE A 33 -18.55 1.62 12.52
CA ILE A 33 -18.48 0.20 12.18
C ILE A 33 -19.01 -0.65 13.34
N VAL A 34 -18.50 -0.44 14.56
CA VAL A 34 -18.95 -1.18 15.74
C VAL A 34 -20.45 -0.99 15.96
N TYR A 35 -20.95 0.24 15.85
CA TYR A 35 -22.36 0.54 16.04
C TYR A 35 -23.25 -0.13 14.98
N ILE A 36 -22.91 -0.02 13.70
CA ILE A 36 -23.69 -0.58 12.60
C ILE A 36 -23.66 -2.11 12.62
N TRP A 37 -22.49 -2.69 12.88
CA TRP A 37 -22.27 -4.14 12.82
C TRP A 37 -22.39 -4.83 14.18
N TRP A 38 -22.86 -4.13 15.22
CA TRP A 38 -23.01 -4.68 16.56
C TRP A 38 -23.80 -6.00 16.59
N PRO A 39 -24.95 -6.15 15.89
CA PRO A 39 -25.70 -7.41 15.92
C PRO A 39 -24.91 -8.59 15.36
N LEU A 40 -24.12 -8.36 14.30
CA LEU A 40 -23.25 -9.39 13.73
C LEU A 40 -22.09 -9.71 14.69
N ALA A 41 -21.55 -8.69 15.36
CA ALA A 41 -20.53 -8.90 16.36
C ALA A 41 -21.05 -9.76 17.53
N GLU A 42 -22.27 -9.52 18.03
CA GLU A 42 -22.88 -10.36 19.07
C GLU A 42 -22.97 -11.83 18.65
N GLU A 43 -23.44 -12.09 17.42
CA GLU A 43 -23.51 -13.45 16.88
C GLU A 43 -22.13 -14.10 16.82
N VAL A 44 -21.13 -13.42 16.26
CA VAL A 44 -19.76 -13.95 16.17
C VAL A 44 -19.13 -14.17 17.55
N LEU A 45 -19.31 -13.23 18.47
CA LEU A 45 -18.77 -13.31 19.84
C LEU A 45 -19.46 -14.39 20.68
N SER A 46 -20.67 -14.82 20.32
CA SER A 46 -21.38 -15.92 20.98
C SER A 46 -20.73 -17.30 20.76
N TYR A 47 -19.97 -17.46 19.67
CA TYR A 47 -19.22 -18.68 19.40
C TYR A 47 -17.93 -18.82 20.22
N ILE A 48 -17.52 -17.76 20.93
CA ILE A 48 -16.29 -17.76 21.73
C ILE A 48 -16.60 -18.28 23.12
N ASP A 49 -15.89 -19.33 23.54
CA ASP A 49 -15.84 -19.71 24.94
C ASP A 49 -14.98 -18.73 25.75
N TRP A 50 -15.65 -17.78 26.38
CA TRP A 50 -15.02 -16.74 27.22
C TRP A 50 -14.43 -17.26 28.53
N ASN A 51 -14.85 -18.44 29.00
CA ASN A 51 -14.30 -19.06 30.20
C ASN A 51 -13.08 -19.95 29.88
N GLY A 52 -12.90 -20.28 28.61
CA GLY A 52 -11.78 -21.04 28.08
C GLY A 52 -10.66 -20.17 27.51
N PRO A 53 -9.80 -20.75 26.64
CA PRO A 53 -8.70 -20.03 26.01
C PRO A 53 -9.19 -19.14 24.86
N TRP A 54 -10.00 -18.12 25.16
CA TRP A 54 -10.61 -17.19 24.20
C TRP A 54 -9.60 -16.53 23.24
N TRP A 55 -8.35 -16.36 23.67
CA TRP A 55 -7.28 -15.79 22.85
C TRP A 55 -6.95 -16.63 21.61
N LEU A 56 -7.30 -17.92 21.58
CA LEU A 56 -7.11 -18.77 20.40
C LEU A 56 -8.09 -18.43 19.26
N TYR A 57 -9.23 -17.82 19.58
CA TYR A 57 -10.24 -17.40 18.60
C TYR A 57 -9.90 -16.04 17.98
N MET A 58 -8.92 -15.32 18.53
CA MET A 58 -8.52 -14.00 18.05
C MET A 58 -7.51 -14.11 16.91
N ASP A 59 -7.76 -13.37 15.83
CA ASP A 59 -6.80 -13.23 14.74
C ASP A 59 -5.71 -12.21 15.10
N TRP A 60 -4.72 -12.66 15.85
CA TRP A 60 -3.59 -11.83 16.29
C TRP A 60 -2.79 -11.23 15.13
N LEU A 61 -2.74 -11.92 13.98
CA LEU A 61 -2.06 -11.42 12.80
C LEU A 61 -2.82 -10.23 12.22
N LEU A 62 -4.14 -10.35 12.05
CA LEU A 62 -4.97 -9.23 11.59
C LEU A 62 -4.88 -8.03 12.53
N LEU A 63 -5.03 -8.26 13.83
CA LEU A 63 -4.95 -7.21 14.84
C LEU A 63 -3.58 -6.52 14.82
N GLY A 64 -2.50 -7.29 14.68
CA GLY A 64 -1.14 -6.77 14.57
C GLY A 64 -0.94 -5.90 13.33
N ILE A 65 -1.36 -6.37 12.15
CA ILE A 65 -1.27 -5.61 10.89
C ILE A 65 -2.12 -4.35 10.98
N PHE A 66 -3.36 -4.46 11.46
CA PHE A 66 -4.27 -3.32 11.60
C PHE A 66 -3.72 -2.26 12.57
N LEU A 67 -3.21 -2.67 13.74
CA LEU A 67 -2.58 -1.77 14.71
C LEU A 67 -1.34 -1.09 14.10
N PHE A 68 -0.47 -1.87 13.45
CA PHE A 68 0.72 -1.35 12.80
C PHE A 68 0.41 -0.34 11.70
N MET A 69 -0.54 -0.65 10.81
CA MET A 69 -0.97 0.27 9.75
C MET A 69 -1.61 1.53 10.34
N SER A 70 -2.43 1.40 11.38
CA SER A 70 -3.06 2.54 12.06
C SER A 70 -2.02 3.50 12.66
N ILE A 71 -1.02 2.96 13.36
CA ILE A 71 0.08 3.75 13.95
C ILE A 71 0.89 4.43 12.84
N THR A 72 1.25 3.70 11.79
CA THR A 72 2.10 4.23 10.71
C THR A 72 1.42 5.35 9.94
N ILE A 73 0.11 5.23 9.62
CA ILE A 73 -0.63 6.25 8.86
C ILE A 73 -0.78 7.54 9.66
N VAL A 74 -1.09 7.42 10.97
CA VAL A 74 -1.27 8.58 11.86
C VAL A 74 0.06 9.28 12.12
N ALA A 75 1.17 8.53 12.19
CA ALA A 75 2.49 9.10 12.39
C ALA A 75 2.88 10.06 11.25
N ARG A 76 3.14 11.33 11.59
CA ARG A 76 3.52 12.40 10.65
C ARG A 76 2.56 12.57 9.47
N ALA A 77 1.26 12.45 9.72
CA ALA A 77 0.23 12.65 8.73
C ALA A 77 0.32 14.02 8.05
N ASN A 78 0.01 14.05 6.75
CA ASN A 78 -0.04 15.25 5.92
C ASN A 78 -1.14 15.10 4.88
N LEU A 79 -2.30 15.69 5.16
CA LEU A 79 -3.52 15.49 4.37
C LEU A 79 -3.33 15.87 2.90
N LYS A 80 -2.52 16.90 2.60
CA LYS A 80 -2.29 17.34 1.22
C LYS A 80 -1.58 16.26 0.39
N THR A 81 -0.61 15.58 0.98
CA THR A 81 0.11 14.50 0.30
C THR A 81 -0.71 13.22 0.32
N ASP A 82 -1.37 12.96 1.44
CA ASP A 82 -2.11 11.72 1.68
C ASP A 82 -3.33 11.57 0.76
N VAL A 83 -4.03 12.67 0.44
CA VAL A 83 -5.16 12.62 -0.51
C VAL A 83 -4.73 12.10 -1.88
N LEU A 84 -3.55 12.49 -2.36
CA LEU A 84 -3.04 11.99 -3.63
C LEU A 84 -2.69 10.50 -3.56
N ILE A 85 -2.09 10.06 -2.44
CA ILE A 85 -1.76 8.64 -2.20
C ILE A 85 -3.05 7.82 -2.13
N VAL A 86 -4.08 8.31 -1.44
CA VAL A 86 -5.39 7.66 -1.36
C VAL A 86 -6.01 7.54 -2.75
N PHE A 87 -6.04 8.62 -3.53
CA PHE A 87 -6.58 8.61 -4.88
C PHE A 87 -5.88 7.58 -5.78
N VAL A 88 -4.55 7.60 -5.82
CA VAL A 88 -3.77 6.66 -6.61
C VAL A 88 -3.95 5.22 -6.09
N GLY A 89 -4.00 5.02 -4.77
CA GLY A 89 -4.25 3.73 -4.15
C GLY A 89 -5.61 3.13 -4.52
N ILE A 90 -6.67 3.94 -4.57
CA ILE A 90 -8.00 3.49 -5.03
C ILE A 90 -7.94 3.05 -6.49
N CYS A 91 -7.45 3.92 -7.40
CA CYS A 91 -7.42 3.62 -8.83
C CYS A 91 -6.49 2.45 -9.16
N GLY A 92 -5.32 2.42 -8.53
CA GLY A 92 -4.33 1.38 -8.70
C GLY A 92 -4.78 0.04 -8.13
N GLY A 93 -5.38 0.04 -6.94
CA GLY A 93 -5.99 -1.14 -6.35
C GLY A 93 -7.10 -1.71 -7.22
N LEU A 94 -8.00 -0.86 -7.72
CA LEU A 94 -9.04 -1.29 -8.65
C LEU A 94 -8.46 -1.93 -9.92
N ALA A 95 -7.40 -1.36 -10.48
CA ALA A 95 -6.74 -1.92 -11.66
C ALA A 95 -6.09 -3.28 -11.39
N ILE A 96 -5.41 -3.44 -10.25
CA ILE A 96 -4.76 -4.69 -9.85
C ILE A 96 -5.78 -5.78 -9.56
N GLU A 97 -6.83 -5.47 -8.79
CA GLU A 97 -7.90 -6.43 -8.48
C GLU A 97 -8.67 -6.82 -9.76
N SER A 98 -8.91 -5.87 -10.65
CA SER A 98 -9.53 -6.16 -11.95
C SER A 98 -8.64 -7.08 -12.78
N TRP A 99 -7.33 -6.84 -12.81
CA TRP A 99 -6.41 -7.71 -13.53
C TRP A 99 -6.41 -9.13 -12.95
N GLY A 100 -6.12 -9.30 -11.66
CA GLY A 100 -5.96 -10.63 -11.08
C GLY A 100 -7.21 -11.49 -11.09
N THR A 101 -8.34 -10.91 -10.69
CA THR A 101 -9.60 -11.68 -10.57
C THR A 101 -10.23 -12.00 -11.92
N GLN A 102 -10.11 -11.12 -12.92
CA GLN A 102 -10.62 -11.37 -14.27
C GLN A 102 -9.76 -12.38 -15.05
N THR A 103 -8.45 -12.43 -14.75
CA THR A 103 -7.52 -13.40 -15.36
C THR A 103 -7.47 -14.73 -14.63
N ASN A 104 -8.14 -14.85 -13.47
CA ASN A 104 -8.11 -16.02 -12.60
C ASN A 104 -6.72 -16.31 -12.00
N LEU A 105 -5.89 -15.29 -11.81
CA LEU A 105 -4.63 -15.44 -11.08
C LEU A 105 -4.89 -15.63 -9.57
N TRP A 106 -5.93 -14.98 -9.04
CA TRP A 106 -6.46 -15.22 -7.71
C TRP A 106 -7.98 -15.03 -7.66
N HIS A 107 -8.59 -15.63 -6.65
CA HIS A 107 -10.01 -15.49 -6.35
C HIS A 107 -10.26 -15.23 -4.88
N TYR A 108 -11.29 -14.44 -4.59
CA TYR A 108 -11.78 -14.18 -3.24
C TYR A 108 -12.91 -15.13 -2.88
N TYR A 109 -13.10 -15.35 -1.58
CA TYR A 109 -14.23 -16.15 -1.06
C TYR A 109 -15.61 -15.60 -1.47
N THR A 110 -15.69 -14.30 -1.81
CA THR A 110 -16.90 -13.62 -2.28
C THR A 110 -17.21 -13.87 -3.77
N ALA A 111 -16.27 -14.45 -4.52
CA ALA A 111 -16.34 -14.65 -5.97
C ALA A 111 -16.53 -13.37 -6.83
N GLU A 112 -16.48 -12.17 -6.23
CA GLU A 112 -16.57 -10.88 -6.92
C GLU A 112 -15.36 -10.59 -7.83
N ARG A 113 -15.56 -9.87 -8.95
CA ARG A 113 -14.51 -9.55 -9.95
C ARG A 113 -14.72 -8.17 -10.59
N PRO A 114 -14.00 -7.10 -10.19
CA PRO A 114 -13.15 -7.03 -9.00
C PRO A 114 -13.99 -6.95 -7.70
N PRO A 115 -13.49 -7.47 -6.58
CA PRO A 115 -14.11 -7.28 -5.26
C PRO A 115 -14.03 -5.81 -4.81
N LEU A 116 -15.17 -5.14 -4.68
CA LEU A 116 -15.17 -3.73 -4.30
C LEU A 116 -14.86 -3.53 -2.81
N TRP A 117 -15.12 -4.55 -1.98
CA TRP A 117 -14.93 -4.48 -0.54
C TRP A 117 -13.47 -4.38 -0.11
N ILE A 118 -12.51 -4.86 -0.91
CA ILE A 118 -11.07 -4.79 -0.59
C ILE A 118 -10.41 -3.51 -1.13
N ILE A 119 -11.05 -2.79 -2.06
CA ILE A 119 -10.49 -1.55 -2.63
C ILE A 119 -10.09 -0.52 -1.56
N PRO A 120 -10.86 -0.31 -0.47
CA PRO A 120 -10.45 0.60 0.61
C PRO A 120 -9.15 0.20 1.33
N ALA A 121 -8.74 -1.07 1.28
CA ALA A 121 -7.49 -1.52 1.90
C ALA A 121 -6.24 -1.03 1.15
N TRP A 122 -6.34 -0.83 -0.17
CA TRP A 122 -5.23 -0.37 -1.01
C TRP A 122 -4.70 1.02 -0.61
N PRO A 123 -5.54 2.06 -0.38
CA PRO A 123 -5.11 3.33 0.20
C PRO A 123 -4.42 3.22 1.56
N ILE A 124 -4.95 2.36 2.45
CA ILE A 124 -4.40 2.16 3.79
C ILE A 124 -2.99 1.59 3.68
N ALA A 125 -2.81 0.52 2.91
CA ALA A 125 -1.50 -0.08 2.65
C ALA A 125 -0.55 0.93 1.98
N SER A 126 -1.02 1.68 0.99
CA SER A 126 -0.22 2.68 0.27
C SER A 126 0.31 3.78 1.18
N LEU A 127 -0.52 4.29 2.10
CA LEU A 127 -0.12 5.28 3.10
C LEU A 127 0.92 4.68 4.07
N SER A 128 0.67 3.49 4.61
CA SER A 128 1.64 2.81 5.47
C SER A 128 2.99 2.60 4.77
N ILE A 129 2.98 2.15 3.52
CA ILE A 129 4.20 1.94 2.72
C ILE A 129 4.94 3.26 2.51
N ASP A 130 4.26 4.35 2.13
CA ASP A 130 4.90 5.67 2.00
C ASP A 130 5.62 6.09 3.30
N ARG A 131 5.00 5.86 4.46
CA ARG A 131 5.59 6.19 5.76
C ARG A 131 6.80 5.34 6.09
N ILE A 132 6.73 4.03 5.83
CA ILE A 132 7.84 3.09 6.00
C ILE A 132 9.00 3.47 5.07
N THR A 133 8.72 3.78 3.81
CA THR A 133 9.73 4.20 2.82
C THR A 133 10.43 5.49 3.25
N ARG A 134 9.68 6.51 3.71
CA ARG A 134 10.26 7.75 4.23
C ARG A 134 11.11 7.51 5.47
N PHE A 135 10.69 6.60 6.34
CA PHE A 135 11.45 6.21 7.52
C PHE A 135 12.76 5.51 7.14
N PHE A 136 12.74 4.56 6.21
CA PHE A 136 13.95 3.93 5.68
C PHE A 136 14.87 4.96 5.03
N LYS A 137 14.32 5.85 4.20
CA LYS A 137 15.09 6.92 3.58
C LYS A 137 15.79 7.78 4.64
N TRP A 138 15.07 8.18 5.69
CA TRP A 138 15.62 8.96 6.79
C TRP A 138 16.75 8.22 7.54
N ILE A 139 16.63 6.91 7.76
CA ILE A 139 17.70 6.09 8.36
C ILE A 139 18.94 6.10 7.44
N LEU A 140 18.76 5.83 6.15
CA LEU A 140 19.86 5.75 5.20
C LEU A 140 20.47 7.13 4.88
N ASP A 141 19.72 8.22 5.01
CA ASP A 141 20.27 9.57 4.82
C ASP A 141 21.25 9.95 5.94
N LYS A 142 21.17 9.32 7.12
CA LYS A 142 22.13 9.53 8.22
C LYS A 142 23.48 8.87 7.98
N ASN A 143 23.48 7.76 7.25
CA ASN A 143 24.68 6.98 6.93
C ASN A 143 24.75 6.84 5.40
N PRO A 144 25.30 7.85 4.70
CA PRO A 144 25.25 7.89 3.25
C PRO A 144 26.00 6.68 2.66
N ILE A 145 25.25 5.83 1.97
CA ILE A 145 25.78 4.72 1.17
C ILE A 145 25.96 5.23 -0.26
N HIS A 146 26.99 4.76 -0.97
CA HIS A 146 27.23 5.14 -2.37
C HIS A 146 26.03 4.80 -3.28
N ASP A 147 25.61 5.77 -4.09
CA ASP A 147 24.46 5.64 -4.99
C ASP A 147 24.59 4.50 -6.01
N SER A 148 25.82 4.18 -6.44
CA SER A 148 26.08 3.07 -7.36
C SER A 148 25.55 1.73 -6.84
N ILE A 149 25.59 1.49 -5.52
CA ILE A 149 25.08 0.26 -4.91
C ILE A 149 23.56 0.15 -5.15
N PHE A 150 22.81 1.25 -5.02
CA PHE A 150 21.37 1.24 -5.28
C PHE A 150 21.04 0.95 -6.74
N THR A 151 21.85 1.45 -7.67
CA THR A 151 21.68 1.15 -9.10
C THR A 151 21.87 -0.33 -9.40
N TYR A 152 22.93 -0.96 -8.87
CA TYR A 152 23.15 -2.40 -9.06
C TYR A 152 22.05 -3.24 -8.41
N LEU A 153 21.71 -2.93 -7.15
CA LEU A 153 20.64 -3.64 -6.43
C LEU A 153 19.29 -3.49 -7.12
N TYR A 154 18.99 -2.30 -7.65
CA TYR A 154 17.78 -2.06 -8.43
C TYR A 154 17.70 -3.03 -9.61
N TRP A 155 18.73 -3.07 -10.47
CA TRP A 155 18.66 -3.92 -11.66
C TRP A 155 18.56 -5.41 -11.31
N ILE A 156 19.27 -5.87 -10.29
CA ILE A 156 19.17 -7.26 -9.81
C ILE A 156 17.75 -7.56 -9.31
N VAL A 157 17.20 -6.72 -8.44
CA VAL A 157 15.88 -6.95 -7.81
C VAL A 157 14.77 -6.88 -8.85
N PHE A 158 14.73 -5.83 -9.68
CA PHE A 158 13.65 -5.63 -10.63
C PHE A 158 13.74 -6.59 -11.83
N ALA A 159 14.94 -7.00 -12.28
CA ALA A 159 15.06 -8.06 -13.29
C ALA A 159 14.62 -9.42 -12.74
N SER A 160 14.97 -9.73 -11.50
CA SER A 160 14.52 -10.96 -10.83
C SER A 160 13.00 -10.97 -10.66
N PHE A 161 12.42 -9.85 -10.21
CA PHE A 161 10.97 -9.67 -10.11
C PHE A 161 10.28 -9.85 -11.46
N LEU A 162 10.79 -9.22 -12.53
CA LEU A 162 10.21 -9.34 -13.87
C LEU A 162 10.24 -10.79 -14.37
N THR A 163 11.33 -11.51 -14.11
CA THR A 163 11.46 -12.93 -14.47
C THR A 163 10.41 -13.76 -13.73
N LEU A 164 10.27 -13.54 -12.42
CA LEU A 164 9.26 -14.21 -11.60
C LEU A 164 7.84 -13.87 -12.06
N MET A 165 7.57 -12.61 -12.41
CA MET A 165 6.30 -12.14 -12.94
C MET A 165 5.95 -12.90 -14.22
N LEU A 166 6.86 -12.99 -15.18
CA LEU A 166 6.61 -13.68 -16.45
C LEU A 166 6.28 -15.16 -16.25
N VAL A 167 6.97 -15.83 -15.33
CA VAL A 167 6.65 -17.22 -14.97
C VAL A 167 5.25 -17.32 -14.36
N PHE A 168 4.96 -16.48 -13.36
CA PHE A 168 3.69 -16.49 -12.63
C PHE A 168 2.49 -16.16 -13.54
N VAL A 169 2.64 -15.20 -14.44
CA VAL A 169 1.52 -14.76 -15.30
C VAL A 169 1.39 -15.55 -16.60
N SER A 170 2.34 -16.45 -16.89
CA SER A 170 2.38 -17.24 -18.13
C SER A 170 1.09 -18.01 -18.46
N PRO A 171 0.32 -18.55 -17.50
CA PRO A 171 -0.95 -19.23 -17.81
C PRO A 171 -2.03 -18.28 -18.37
N THR A 172 -1.81 -16.96 -18.30
CA THR A 172 -2.79 -15.93 -18.65
C THR A 172 -2.32 -15.03 -19.79
N PHE A 173 -1.31 -15.45 -20.57
CA PHE A 173 -0.82 -14.68 -21.73
C PHE A 173 -1.84 -14.56 -22.87
N ASP A 174 -2.93 -15.31 -22.83
CA ASP A 174 -4.07 -15.14 -23.72
C ASP A 174 -4.97 -13.95 -23.32
N LYS A 175 -4.76 -13.35 -22.15
CA LYS A 175 -5.58 -12.25 -21.62
C LYS A 175 -4.94 -10.88 -21.89
N SER A 176 -5.74 -9.95 -22.39
CA SER A 176 -5.30 -8.56 -22.66
C SER A 176 -4.85 -7.82 -21.41
N TYR A 177 -5.47 -8.07 -20.25
CA TYR A 177 -5.07 -7.46 -18.98
C TYR A 177 -3.67 -7.90 -18.52
N THR A 178 -3.27 -9.14 -18.80
CA THR A 178 -1.91 -9.62 -18.50
C THR A 178 -0.88 -8.88 -19.34
N TRP A 179 -1.14 -8.71 -20.64
CA TRP A 179 -0.27 -7.90 -21.50
C TRP A 179 -0.15 -6.45 -21.01
N LEU A 180 -1.27 -5.83 -20.65
CA LEU A 180 -1.28 -4.46 -20.14
C LEU A 180 -0.45 -4.33 -18.85
N ALA A 181 -0.67 -5.23 -17.88
CA ALA A 181 0.07 -5.25 -16.62
C ALA A 181 1.57 -5.49 -16.82
N THR A 182 1.95 -6.45 -17.67
CA THR A 182 3.35 -6.76 -17.98
C THR A 182 4.05 -5.62 -18.69
N ILE A 183 3.43 -5.03 -19.73
CA ILE A 183 4.00 -3.87 -20.44
C ILE A 183 4.19 -2.70 -19.47
N LEU A 184 3.20 -2.41 -18.63
CA LEU A 184 3.30 -1.35 -17.63
C LEU A 184 4.46 -1.61 -16.66
N CYS A 185 4.62 -2.84 -16.16
CA CYS A 185 5.74 -3.20 -15.28
C CYS A 185 7.09 -3.03 -15.99
N ILE A 186 7.22 -3.49 -17.25
CA ILE A 186 8.44 -3.32 -18.04
C ILE A 186 8.78 -1.83 -18.20
N LEU A 187 7.80 -0.99 -18.57
CA LEU A 187 8.00 0.44 -18.72
C LEU A 187 8.45 1.10 -17.42
N LEU A 188 7.85 0.71 -16.29
CA LEU A 188 8.23 1.23 -14.97
C LEU A 188 9.67 0.85 -14.60
N ILE A 189 10.06 -0.41 -14.86
CA ILE A 189 11.41 -0.92 -14.57
C ILE A 189 12.46 -0.23 -15.45
N LEU A 190 12.18 -0.04 -16.73
CA LEU A 190 13.13 0.52 -17.69
C LEU A 190 13.27 2.05 -17.64
N THR A 191 12.37 2.75 -16.96
CA THR A 191 12.39 4.22 -16.88
C THR A 191 12.58 4.74 -15.45
N PRO A 192 13.59 4.30 -14.68
CA PRO A 192 13.75 4.70 -13.29
C PRO A 192 13.93 6.22 -13.14
N THR A 193 13.19 6.83 -12.22
CA THR A 193 13.33 8.26 -11.87
C THR A 193 14.24 8.47 -10.65
N ASP A 194 14.24 7.50 -9.72
CA ASP A 194 15.12 7.46 -8.55
C ASP A 194 15.29 5.99 -8.13
N TYR A 195 16.49 5.43 -8.37
CA TYR A 195 16.82 4.03 -8.08
C TYR A 195 16.70 3.69 -6.59
N ARG A 196 17.17 4.59 -5.73
CA ARG A 196 17.19 4.40 -4.28
C ARG A 196 15.78 4.43 -3.74
N PHE A 197 14.98 5.43 -4.09
CA PHE A 197 13.61 5.54 -3.61
C PHE A 197 12.73 4.40 -4.16
N ALA A 198 12.92 3.98 -5.40
CA ALA A 198 12.23 2.82 -5.97
C ALA A 198 12.54 1.54 -5.19
N LEU A 199 13.81 1.28 -4.88
CA LEU A 199 14.20 0.09 -4.10
C LEU A 199 13.64 0.12 -2.68
N LEU A 200 13.71 1.27 -2.00
CA LEU A 200 13.13 1.42 -0.65
C LEU A 200 11.61 1.27 -0.64
N THR A 201 10.93 1.74 -1.68
CA THR A 201 9.48 1.57 -1.87
C THR A 201 9.15 0.11 -2.10
N PHE A 202 9.91 -0.57 -2.96
CA PHE A 202 9.74 -2.00 -3.25
C PHE A 202 9.93 -2.86 -1.99
N ILE A 203 10.97 -2.58 -1.20
CA ILE A 203 11.25 -3.28 0.07
C ILE A 203 10.12 -3.03 1.08
N ALA A 204 9.71 -1.78 1.27
CA ALA A 204 8.62 -1.43 2.17
C ALA A 204 7.29 -2.10 1.77
N GLY A 205 6.96 -2.07 0.47
CA GLY A 205 5.77 -2.72 -0.08
C GLY A 205 5.80 -4.23 0.03
N SER A 206 6.94 -4.86 -0.26
CA SER A 206 7.10 -6.32 -0.10
C SER A 206 7.06 -6.74 1.37
N GLY A 207 7.63 -5.94 2.26
CA GLY A 207 7.63 -6.19 3.70
C GLY A 207 6.23 -6.15 4.30
N LEU A 208 5.45 -5.11 3.99
CA LEU A 208 4.04 -5.05 4.42
C LEU A 208 3.19 -6.12 3.69
N GLY A 209 3.42 -6.29 2.39
CA GLY A 209 2.76 -7.27 1.53
C GLY A 209 2.92 -8.70 2.02
N TYR A 210 4.08 -9.07 2.57
CA TYR A 210 4.29 -10.39 3.18
C TYR A 210 3.25 -10.69 4.26
N TYR A 211 3.02 -9.77 5.18
CA TYR A 211 2.06 -9.98 6.27
C TYR A 211 0.61 -9.94 5.77
N LEU A 212 0.30 -9.06 4.81
CA LEU A 212 -1.02 -8.99 4.19
C LEU A 212 -1.37 -10.29 3.45
N GLU A 213 -0.44 -10.81 2.64
CA GLU A 213 -0.60 -12.07 1.93
C GLU A 213 -0.63 -13.27 2.86
N LEU A 214 0.24 -13.29 3.89
CA LEU A 214 0.23 -14.34 4.90
C LEU A 214 -1.14 -14.39 5.59
N TRP A 215 -1.69 -13.24 5.97
CA TRP A 215 -3.02 -13.18 6.55
C TRP A 215 -4.09 -13.64 5.55
N GLY A 216 -4.20 -13.01 4.39
CA GLY A 216 -5.28 -13.29 3.46
C GLY A 216 -5.30 -14.72 2.93
N THR A 217 -4.14 -15.29 2.63
CA THR A 217 -4.05 -16.66 2.10
C THR A 217 -4.23 -17.73 3.18
N THR A 218 -3.73 -17.52 4.41
CA THR A 218 -3.96 -18.50 5.49
C THR A 218 -5.40 -18.50 6.02
N ARG A 219 -6.14 -17.40 5.86
CA ARG A 219 -7.58 -17.30 6.21
C ARG A 219 -8.49 -17.56 5.02
N GLN A 220 -7.92 -17.91 3.86
CA GLN A 220 -8.66 -18.13 2.62
C GLN A 220 -9.52 -16.92 2.20
N CYS A 221 -9.13 -15.71 2.60
CA CYS A 221 -9.74 -14.49 2.11
C CYS A 221 -9.55 -14.38 0.59
N TRP A 222 -8.38 -14.79 0.11
CA TRP A 222 -8.12 -15.05 -1.30
C TRP A 222 -7.19 -16.24 -1.47
N ILE A 223 -7.28 -16.85 -2.65
CA ILE A 223 -6.51 -18.04 -3.02
C ILE A 223 -5.94 -17.80 -4.43
N TYR A 224 -4.63 -18.02 -4.57
CA TYR A 224 -3.95 -17.96 -5.87
C TYR A 224 -4.05 -19.29 -6.59
N TYR A 225 -3.97 -19.26 -7.93
CA TYR A 225 -3.97 -20.48 -8.74
C TYR A 225 -2.82 -21.45 -8.40
N THR A 226 -1.74 -20.96 -7.79
CA THR A 226 -0.61 -21.76 -7.32
C THR A 226 -0.85 -22.47 -5.99
N ASN A 227 -1.90 -22.08 -5.24
CA ASN A 227 -2.21 -22.57 -3.88
C ASN A 227 -1.10 -22.33 -2.84
N GLU A 228 -0.15 -21.43 -3.10
CA GLU A 228 0.91 -21.06 -2.16
C GLU A 228 0.41 -20.12 -1.05
N THR A 229 1.02 -20.21 0.13
CA THR A 229 0.64 -19.40 1.32
C THR A 229 1.88 -18.86 2.07
N PRO A 230 2.24 -17.58 1.92
CA PRO A 230 1.90 -16.69 0.82
C PRO A 230 2.74 -17.00 -0.45
N PRO A 231 2.23 -16.74 -1.66
CA PRO A 231 3.03 -16.86 -2.87
C PRO A 231 4.13 -15.81 -2.91
N LEU A 232 5.36 -16.22 -3.25
CA LEU A 232 6.50 -15.29 -3.29
C LEU A 232 6.25 -14.15 -4.30
N PHE A 233 5.66 -14.47 -5.45
CA PHE A 233 5.32 -13.46 -6.45
C PHE A 233 4.35 -12.42 -5.89
N ALA A 234 3.28 -12.84 -5.21
CA ALA A 234 2.28 -11.94 -4.65
C ALA A 234 2.89 -10.95 -3.64
N VAL A 235 3.76 -11.46 -2.76
CA VAL A 235 4.50 -10.64 -1.79
C VAL A 235 5.33 -9.57 -2.51
N LEU A 236 6.10 -9.95 -3.53
CA LEU A 236 6.92 -9.01 -4.29
C LEU A 236 6.09 -8.08 -5.19
N ALA A 237 4.92 -8.52 -5.64
CA ALA A 237 3.99 -7.72 -6.43
C ALA A 237 3.42 -6.55 -5.63
N HIS A 238 3.23 -6.67 -4.31
CA HIS A 238 2.95 -5.52 -3.44
C HIS A 238 4.07 -4.48 -3.46
N GLY A 239 5.33 -4.92 -3.48
CA GLY A 239 6.49 -4.06 -3.67
C GLY A 239 6.44 -3.30 -5.00
N MET A 240 6.18 -4.01 -6.10
CA MET A 240 6.07 -3.38 -7.42
C MET A 240 4.85 -2.46 -7.53
N ALA A 241 3.71 -2.83 -6.95
CA ALA A 241 2.51 -2.00 -6.89
C ALA A 241 2.78 -0.68 -6.18
N ALA A 242 3.49 -0.71 -5.04
CA ALA A 242 3.88 0.50 -4.33
C ALA A 242 4.76 1.42 -5.19
N VAL A 243 5.73 0.86 -5.93
CA VAL A 243 6.57 1.62 -6.88
C VAL A 243 5.72 2.23 -7.98
N ALA A 244 4.77 1.48 -8.54
CA ALA A 244 3.84 1.95 -9.56
C ALA A 244 2.97 3.10 -9.04
N PHE A 245 2.45 3.01 -7.82
CA PHE A 245 1.61 4.05 -7.20
C PHE A 245 2.40 5.31 -6.94
N TRP A 246 3.61 5.20 -6.40
CA TRP A 246 4.49 6.35 -6.24
C TRP A 246 4.76 7.05 -7.58
N ARG A 247 5.08 6.28 -8.63
CA ARG A 247 5.31 6.80 -9.99
C ARG A 247 4.06 7.46 -10.58
N ALA A 248 2.89 6.87 -10.39
CA ALA A 248 1.61 7.44 -10.81
C ALA A 248 1.30 8.75 -10.06
N GLY A 249 1.65 8.85 -8.78
CA GLY A 249 1.55 10.08 -7.99
C GLY A 249 2.43 11.20 -8.55
N LEU A 250 3.68 10.90 -8.91
CA LEU A 250 4.57 11.87 -9.56
C LEU A 250 4.01 12.37 -10.90
N LEU A 251 3.51 11.47 -11.74
CA LEU A 251 2.89 11.82 -13.03
C LEU A 251 1.65 12.70 -12.84
N THR A 252 0.77 12.33 -11.90
CA THR A 252 -0.44 13.10 -11.58
C THR A 252 -0.08 14.51 -11.13
N LYS A 253 0.94 14.65 -10.27
CA LYS A 253 1.44 15.95 -9.82
C LYS A 253 1.98 16.79 -10.98
N MET A 254 2.81 16.19 -11.84
CA MET A 254 3.39 16.87 -13.01
C MET A 254 2.32 17.35 -13.99
N ILE A 255 1.29 16.53 -14.26
CA ILE A 255 0.16 16.91 -15.12
C ILE A 255 -0.64 18.05 -14.48
N GLY A 256 -0.93 17.95 -13.17
CA GLY A 256 -1.64 18.98 -12.42
C GLY A 256 -0.94 20.34 -12.45
N GLU A 257 0.38 20.36 -12.21
CA GLU A 257 1.20 21.58 -12.26
C GLU A 257 1.22 22.20 -13.66
N LYS A 258 1.31 21.38 -14.72
CA LYS A 258 1.26 21.85 -16.11
C LYS A 258 -0.10 22.43 -16.48
N ALA A 259 -1.19 21.81 -16.02
CA ALA A 259 -2.54 22.30 -16.25
C ALA A 259 -2.79 23.65 -15.54
N PHE A 260 -2.29 23.79 -14.31
CA PHE A 260 -2.40 25.02 -13.54
C PHE A 260 -1.65 26.20 -14.21
N ARG A 261 -0.38 26.00 -14.61
CA ARG A 261 0.40 27.04 -15.31
C ARG A 261 -0.24 27.51 -16.62
N ARG A 262 -0.84 26.59 -17.38
CA ARG A 262 -1.57 26.93 -18.61
C ARG A 262 -2.81 27.79 -18.33
N ARG A 263 -3.45 27.61 -17.18
CA ARG A 263 -4.61 28.41 -16.78
C ARG A 263 -4.20 29.84 -16.42
N GLU A 264 -3.11 30.01 -15.67
CA GLU A 264 -2.58 31.34 -15.32
C GLU A 264 -2.21 32.14 -16.58
N GLN A 265 -1.47 31.53 -17.50
CA GLN A 265 -1.09 32.17 -18.78
C GLN A 265 -2.30 32.61 -19.61
N ARG A 266 -3.42 31.86 -19.54
CA ARG A 266 -4.65 32.21 -20.27
C ARG A 266 -5.40 33.38 -19.65
N ILE A 267 -5.33 33.53 -18.33
CA ILE A 267 -5.95 34.65 -17.58
C ILE A 267 -5.15 35.93 -17.86
N GLU A 268 -3.81 35.86 -17.80
CA GLU A 268 -2.95 37.01 -18.11
C GLU A 268 -3.13 37.52 -19.55
N SER A 269 -3.38 36.62 -20.51
CA SER A 269 -3.64 37.01 -21.91
C SER A 269 -5.06 37.54 -22.19
N SER A 270 -6.01 37.35 -21.27
CA SER A 270 -7.38 37.88 -21.43
C SER A 270 -7.56 39.26 -20.80
N ASP A 271 -6.67 39.64 -19.89
CA ASP A 271 -6.66 40.94 -19.21
C ASP A 271 -5.76 41.98 -19.92
N SER A 272 -5.06 41.57 -20.98
CA SER A 272 -4.22 42.41 -21.86
C SER A 272 -4.90 42.72 -23.20
#